data_AF-A0A161SHI6-F1
#
_entry.id   AF-A0A161SHI6-F1
#
_cell.length_a   1.000
_cell.length_b   1.000
_cell.length_c   1.000
_cell.angle_alpha   90.00
_cell.angle_beta   90.00
_cell.angle_gamma   90.00
#
_symmetry.space_group_name_H-M   'P 1'
#
loop_
_entity.id
_entity.type
_entity.pdbx_description
1 polymer ?
#
loop_
_entity_poly.entity_id
_entity_poly.type
_entity_poly.pdbx_seq_one_letter_code
_entity_poly.pdbx_strand_id
1 'polypeptide(L)'
;MPTFDDPQADAAEASAALRGLAHATRAMPEPAATYPVIGDLLAGVRSLRQVLNQLADAHIDNRVLAHDDAGDQTAGATSALAAADELHQAGTLLNTVEWRLDAAAQHSGRIAWRAPTASEPARTTAHVGTLTLTVWPDEPMGEHQRYAYRVEDSASGESVEGRDLFTGAGAPVDPGRALRELAVYLSAAGEARQYALDNPGMHPENQGLFPQWAADAALRSYTDLTVFAELDPAALDTEQAPHSKPAPRWISVVFLDGSEADEVLDLIRREGTDAAIDHLAGFDFGEETTQSALENGYVYDTPPAGKLDSTATSEVYTLTYNPFMGHVSLLREYDVDPVLTDTELAAAKNLATERPNGRQDRAGGDTDWFARPQASSTPSRGLAL
;
A
#
# COMPACT_ATOMS: atom_id res chain seq x y z
N MET A 1 -4.19 -6.49 -34.19
CA MET A 1 -3.40 -5.48 -34.91
C MET A 1 -4.36 -4.85 -35.91
N PRO A 2 -4.45 -3.51 -36.00
CA PRO A 2 -5.46 -2.85 -36.82
C PRO A 2 -5.38 -3.32 -38.27
N THR A 3 -6.54 -3.64 -38.82
CA THR A 3 -6.75 -4.15 -40.17
C THR A 3 -6.82 -3.02 -41.19
N PHE A 4 -7.17 -1.80 -40.76
CA PHE A 4 -7.33 -0.58 -41.56
C PHE A 4 -8.45 -0.62 -42.62
N ASP A 5 -8.95 -1.80 -42.97
CA ASP A 5 -9.99 -2.02 -43.98
C ASP A 5 -11.27 -2.65 -43.39
N ASP A 6 -11.25 -3.20 -42.17
CA ASP A 6 -12.41 -3.74 -41.47
C ASP A 6 -12.73 -2.89 -40.21
N PRO A 7 -13.63 -1.89 -40.34
CA PRO A 7 -13.96 -0.98 -39.23
C PRO A 7 -14.62 -1.70 -38.04
N GLN A 8 -15.28 -2.85 -38.25
CA GLN A 8 -15.89 -3.60 -37.15
C GLN A 8 -14.84 -4.33 -36.32
N ALA A 9 -13.89 -5.01 -36.98
CA ALA A 9 -12.78 -5.65 -36.31
C ALA A 9 -11.91 -4.62 -35.55
N ASP A 10 -11.62 -3.49 -36.18
CA ASP A 10 -10.79 -2.44 -35.60
C ASP A 10 -11.47 -1.75 -34.41
N ALA A 11 -12.80 -1.57 -34.44
CA ALA A 11 -13.55 -1.06 -33.29
C ALA A 11 -13.50 -2.01 -32.09
N ALA A 12 -13.58 -3.33 -32.32
CA ALA A 12 -13.46 -4.34 -31.27
C ALA A 12 -12.05 -4.35 -30.66
N GLU A 13 -11.01 -4.21 -31.48
CA GLU A 13 -9.63 -4.09 -31.02
C GLU A 13 -9.41 -2.80 -30.23
N ALA A 14 -9.93 -1.66 -30.68
CA ALA A 14 -9.84 -0.39 -29.95
C ALA A 14 -10.48 -0.49 -28.56
N SER A 15 -11.65 -1.13 -28.46
CA SER A 15 -12.31 -1.40 -27.16
C SER A 15 -11.45 -2.29 -26.25
N ALA A 16 -10.83 -3.34 -26.81
CA ALA A 16 -9.93 -4.21 -26.05
C ALA A 16 -8.67 -3.45 -25.58
N ALA A 17 -8.08 -2.62 -26.43
CA ALA A 17 -6.91 -1.80 -26.10
C ALA A 17 -7.21 -0.82 -24.97
N LEU A 18 -8.36 -0.13 -25.00
CA LEU A 18 -8.78 0.78 -23.93
C LEU A 18 -9.02 0.05 -22.61
N ARG A 19 -9.58 -1.17 -22.63
CA ARG A 19 -9.71 -2.00 -21.43
C ARG A 19 -8.34 -2.42 -20.87
N GLY A 20 -7.42 -2.82 -21.74
CA GLY A 20 -6.04 -3.14 -21.36
C GLY A 20 -5.33 -1.94 -20.74
N LEU A 21 -5.47 -0.75 -21.34
CA LEU A 21 -4.92 0.49 -20.81
C LEU A 21 -5.52 0.82 -19.44
N ALA A 22 -6.84 0.75 -19.28
CA ALA A 22 -7.51 1.00 -18.00
C ALA A 22 -7.03 0.06 -16.88
N HIS A 23 -6.71 -1.19 -17.21
CA HIS A 23 -6.11 -2.13 -16.28
C HIS A 23 -4.67 -1.74 -15.92
N ALA A 24 -3.84 -1.45 -16.93
CA ALA A 24 -2.43 -1.10 -16.74
C ALA A 24 -2.26 0.20 -15.94
N THR A 25 -3.13 1.20 -16.13
CA THR A 25 -3.05 2.49 -15.40
C THR A 25 -3.46 2.40 -13.93
N ARG A 26 -3.90 1.25 -13.43
CA ARG A 26 -4.17 1.05 -11.99
C ARG A 26 -2.91 1.18 -11.14
N ALA A 27 -1.78 0.73 -11.68
CA ALA A 27 -0.47 0.83 -11.03
C ALA A 27 0.53 1.49 -11.99
N MET A 28 1.06 2.64 -11.59
CA MET A 28 2.08 3.37 -12.35
C MET A 28 3.31 3.61 -11.45
N PRO A 29 4.18 2.61 -11.28
CA PRO A 29 5.31 2.68 -10.35
C PRO A 29 6.36 3.73 -10.77
N GLU A 30 6.35 4.11 -12.05
CA GLU A 30 7.13 5.22 -12.59
C GLU A 30 6.21 6.40 -12.91
N PRO A 31 6.08 7.40 -12.02
CA PRO A 31 5.19 8.56 -12.25
C PRO A 31 5.49 9.32 -13.55
N ALA A 32 6.72 9.26 -14.04
CA ALA A 32 7.14 9.87 -15.31
C ALA A 32 6.43 9.25 -16.53
N ALA A 33 5.96 8.00 -16.45
CA ALA A 33 5.23 7.33 -17.52
C ALA A 33 3.82 7.92 -17.74
N THR A 34 3.30 8.74 -16.82
CA THR A 34 1.99 9.40 -17.00
C THR A 34 1.98 10.38 -18.19
N TYR A 35 3.09 11.07 -18.45
CA TYR A 35 3.19 12.03 -19.55
C TYR A 35 2.97 11.42 -20.94
N PRO A 36 3.72 10.38 -21.38
CA PRO A 36 3.51 9.77 -22.68
C PRO A 36 2.11 9.15 -22.83
N VAL A 37 1.57 8.54 -21.77
CA VAL A 37 0.21 7.96 -21.79
C VAL A 37 -0.86 9.03 -22.06
N ILE A 38 -0.75 10.22 -21.44
CA ILE A 38 -1.66 11.34 -21.73
C ILE A 38 -1.52 11.81 -23.18
N GLY A 39 -0.30 11.83 -23.73
CA GLY A 39 -0.03 12.17 -25.13
C GLY A 39 -0.68 11.18 -26.12
N ASP A 40 -0.58 9.88 -25.86
CA ASP A 40 -1.21 8.85 -26.69
C ASP A 40 -2.74 8.89 -26.60
N LEU A 41 -3.30 9.17 -25.42
CA LEU A 41 -4.74 9.41 -25.26
C LEU A 41 -5.22 10.63 -26.02
N LEU A 42 -4.44 11.72 -26.05
CA LEU A 42 -4.75 12.91 -26.84
C LEU A 42 -4.82 12.58 -28.36
N ALA A 43 -3.85 11.80 -28.86
CA ALA A 43 -3.89 11.30 -30.23
C ALA A 43 -5.10 10.38 -30.48
N GLY A 44 -5.40 9.49 -29.54
CA GLY A 44 -6.56 8.60 -29.58
C GLY A 44 -7.90 9.34 -29.65
N VAL A 45 -8.08 10.41 -28.88
CA VAL A 45 -9.29 11.24 -28.91
C VAL A 45 -9.48 11.93 -30.26
N ARG A 46 -8.39 12.41 -30.89
CA ARG A 46 -8.45 12.99 -32.24
C ARG A 46 -8.87 11.97 -33.28
N SER A 47 -8.34 10.76 -33.20
CA SER A 47 -8.74 9.64 -34.07
C SER A 47 -10.19 9.23 -33.83
N LEU A 48 -10.65 9.17 -32.57
CA LEU A 48 -12.03 8.84 -32.25
C LEU A 48 -13.00 9.88 -32.81
N ARG A 49 -12.67 11.18 -32.73
CA ARG A 49 -13.46 12.25 -33.36
C ARG A 49 -13.58 12.02 -34.87
N GLN A 50 -12.50 11.63 -35.53
CA GLN A 50 -12.53 11.30 -36.96
C GLN A 50 -13.45 10.11 -37.23
N VAL A 51 -13.40 9.04 -36.43
CA VAL A 51 -14.28 7.87 -36.56
C VAL A 51 -15.75 8.27 -36.39
N LEU A 52 -16.09 9.10 -35.40
CA LEU A 52 -17.47 9.56 -35.20
C LEU A 52 -18.00 10.35 -36.39
N ASN A 53 -17.19 11.24 -36.97
CA ASN A 53 -17.56 11.98 -38.18
C ASN A 53 -17.78 11.02 -39.36
N GLN A 54 -16.90 10.04 -39.54
CA GLN A 54 -17.04 9.05 -40.63
C GLN A 54 -18.29 8.17 -40.47
N LEU A 55 -18.65 7.79 -39.24
CA LEU A 55 -19.87 7.04 -38.98
C LEU A 55 -21.13 7.90 -39.21
N ALA A 56 -21.09 9.18 -38.83
CA ALA A 56 -22.19 10.10 -39.11
C ALA A 56 -22.40 10.30 -40.62
N ASP A 57 -21.32 10.51 -41.37
CA ASP A 57 -21.34 10.60 -42.84
C ASP A 57 -21.91 9.29 -43.44
N ALA A 58 -21.49 8.13 -42.95
CA ALA A 58 -22.01 6.84 -43.41
C ALA A 58 -23.53 6.70 -43.21
N HIS A 59 -24.08 7.18 -42.09
CA HIS A 59 -25.53 7.22 -41.86
C HIS A 59 -26.25 8.17 -42.83
N ILE A 60 -25.68 9.35 -43.09
CA ILE A 60 -26.25 10.34 -44.00
C ILE A 60 -26.24 9.84 -45.44
N ASP A 61 -25.13 9.28 -45.90
CA ASP A 61 -24.92 8.81 -47.27
C ASP A 61 -25.80 7.60 -47.60
N ASN A 62 -26.00 6.70 -46.63
CA ASN A 62 -26.79 5.49 -46.80
C ASN A 62 -28.26 5.64 -46.38
N ARG A 63 -28.72 6.85 -46.03
CA ARG A 63 -30.07 7.09 -45.50
C ARG A 63 -31.21 6.54 -46.37
N VAL A 64 -31.00 6.49 -47.69
CA VAL A 64 -32.00 6.02 -48.65
C VAL A 64 -32.25 4.51 -48.54
N LEU A 65 -31.32 3.78 -47.93
CA LEU A 65 -31.41 2.34 -47.67
C LEU A 65 -32.05 2.02 -46.31
N ALA A 66 -32.16 3.02 -45.42
CA ALA A 66 -32.63 2.82 -44.05
C ALA A 66 -34.15 2.61 -44.00
N HIS A 67 -34.55 1.56 -43.28
CA HIS A 67 -35.94 1.23 -42.95
C HIS A 67 -36.00 0.88 -41.46
N ASP A 68 -37.12 1.12 -40.80
CA ASP A 68 -37.33 0.65 -39.42
C ASP A 68 -37.69 -0.86 -39.38
N ASP A 69 -37.92 -1.39 -38.18
CA ASP A 69 -38.28 -2.80 -37.98
C ASP A 69 -39.61 -3.21 -38.65
N ALA A 70 -40.48 -2.23 -38.95
CA ALA A 70 -41.73 -2.44 -39.68
C ALA A 70 -41.56 -2.31 -41.21
N GLY A 71 -40.37 -1.95 -41.67
CA GLY A 71 -40.07 -1.72 -43.08
C GLY A 71 -40.45 -0.33 -43.58
N ASP A 72 -40.65 0.67 -42.70
CA ASP A 72 -40.90 2.06 -43.09
C ASP A 72 -39.58 2.80 -43.36
N GLN A 73 -39.40 3.22 -44.61
CA GLN A 73 -38.22 3.94 -45.09
C GLN A 73 -38.11 5.35 -44.50
N THR A 74 -39.23 6.06 -44.32
CA THR A 74 -39.23 7.44 -43.80
C THR A 74 -38.87 7.43 -42.32
N ALA A 75 -39.42 6.48 -41.56
CA ALA A 75 -39.06 6.27 -40.16
C ALA A 75 -37.58 5.89 -40.01
N GLY A 76 -37.10 4.92 -40.80
CA GLY A 76 -35.69 4.52 -40.81
C GLY A 76 -34.72 5.65 -41.19
N ALA A 77 -35.06 6.45 -42.21
CA ALA A 77 -34.26 7.62 -42.60
C ALA A 77 -34.22 8.70 -41.50
N THR A 78 -35.32 8.90 -40.77
CA THR A 78 -35.37 9.81 -39.62
C THR A 78 -34.44 9.32 -38.52
N SER A 79 -34.46 8.02 -38.20
CA SER A 79 -33.55 7.43 -37.22
C SER A 79 -32.08 7.51 -37.64
N ALA A 80 -31.76 7.31 -38.92
CA ALA A 80 -30.39 7.45 -39.43
C ALA A 80 -29.86 8.89 -39.28
N LEU A 81 -30.69 9.90 -39.55
CA LEU A 81 -30.32 11.30 -39.34
C LEU A 81 -30.13 11.62 -37.85
N ALA A 82 -31.03 11.14 -36.99
CA ALA A 82 -30.89 11.32 -35.55
C ALA A 82 -29.59 10.69 -35.01
N ALA A 83 -29.23 9.49 -35.50
CA ALA A 83 -27.96 8.85 -35.14
C ALA A 83 -26.74 9.68 -35.59
N ALA A 84 -26.76 10.21 -36.82
CA ALA A 84 -25.69 11.08 -37.32
C ALA A 84 -25.55 12.37 -36.48
N ASP A 85 -26.66 12.98 -36.09
CA ASP A 85 -26.66 14.18 -35.24
C ASP A 85 -26.06 13.89 -33.85
N GLU A 86 -26.41 12.76 -33.22
CA GLU A 86 -25.82 12.36 -31.94
C GLU A 86 -24.31 12.07 -32.06
N LEU A 87 -23.88 11.44 -33.16
CA LEU A 87 -22.45 11.21 -33.43
C LEU A 87 -21.68 12.53 -33.61
N HIS A 88 -22.27 13.52 -34.29
CA HIS A 88 -21.70 14.87 -34.39
C HIS A 88 -21.65 15.60 -33.04
N GLN A 89 -22.69 15.47 -32.21
CA GLN A 89 -22.70 16.02 -30.86
C GLN A 89 -21.60 15.39 -29.99
N ALA A 90 -21.44 14.06 -30.04
CA ALA A 90 -20.36 13.36 -29.38
C ALA A 90 -18.98 13.84 -29.86
N GLY A 91 -18.80 14.04 -31.17
CA GLY A 91 -17.59 14.63 -31.74
C GLY A 91 -17.30 16.05 -31.20
N THR A 92 -18.34 16.85 -30.98
CA THR A 92 -18.22 18.19 -30.37
C THR A 92 -17.77 18.10 -28.91
N LEU A 93 -18.28 17.14 -28.14
CA LEU A 93 -17.84 16.88 -26.77
C LEU A 93 -16.38 16.41 -26.73
N LEU A 94 -15.93 15.60 -27.69
CA LEU A 94 -14.53 15.18 -27.79
C LEU A 94 -13.57 16.34 -28.01
N ASN A 95 -13.97 17.44 -28.65
CA ASN A 95 -13.13 18.65 -28.73
C ASN A 95 -12.85 19.23 -27.33
N THR A 96 -13.82 19.14 -26.41
CA THR A 96 -13.63 19.57 -25.02
C THR A 96 -12.65 18.65 -24.30
N VAL A 97 -12.77 17.34 -24.51
CA VAL A 97 -11.84 16.34 -23.96
C VAL A 97 -10.43 16.57 -24.50
N GLU A 98 -10.28 16.82 -25.81
CA GLU A 98 -9.00 17.13 -26.45
C GLU A 98 -8.32 18.32 -25.77
N TRP A 99 -9.05 19.42 -25.54
CA TRP A 99 -8.49 20.59 -24.85
C TRP A 99 -8.03 20.29 -23.42
N ARG A 100 -8.78 19.46 -22.69
CA ARG A 100 -8.41 19.04 -21.32
C ARG A 100 -7.18 18.13 -21.31
N LEU A 101 -7.09 17.19 -22.23
CA LEU A 101 -5.94 16.29 -22.37
C LEU A 101 -4.68 17.05 -22.79
N ASP A 102 -4.81 18.02 -23.70
CA ASP A 102 -3.70 18.89 -24.10
C ASP A 102 -3.18 19.72 -22.91
N ALA A 103 -4.09 20.35 -22.15
CA ALA A 103 -3.71 21.08 -20.93
C ALA A 103 -3.05 20.15 -19.90
N ALA A 104 -3.58 18.94 -19.70
CA ALA A 104 -2.99 17.95 -18.80
C ALA A 104 -1.59 17.52 -19.26
N ALA A 105 -1.38 17.28 -20.55
CA ALA A 105 -0.07 16.96 -21.12
C ALA A 105 0.93 18.09 -20.88
N GLN A 106 0.51 19.34 -21.11
CA GLN A 106 1.35 20.52 -20.84
C GLN A 106 1.73 20.63 -19.35
N HIS A 107 0.80 20.36 -18.42
CA HIS A 107 1.09 20.37 -16.99
C HIS A 107 2.01 19.22 -16.59
N SER A 108 1.72 17.99 -17.05
CA SER A 108 2.50 16.80 -16.74
C SER A 108 3.95 16.93 -17.24
N GLY A 109 4.16 17.49 -18.43
CA GLY A 109 5.51 17.72 -18.99
C GLY A 109 6.36 18.73 -18.22
N ARG A 110 5.79 19.48 -17.26
CA ARG A 110 6.54 20.39 -16.37
C ARG A 110 6.95 19.74 -15.05
N ILE A 111 6.50 18.52 -14.77
CA ILE A 111 6.80 17.82 -13.51
C ILE A 111 8.17 17.15 -13.62
N ALA A 112 9.06 17.49 -12.69
CA ALA A 112 10.35 16.80 -12.52
C ALA A 112 10.24 15.76 -11.41
N TRP A 113 9.86 14.53 -11.77
CA TRP A 113 9.83 13.40 -10.83
C TRP A 113 11.25 13.06 -10.37
N ARG A 114 11.49 13.08 -9.05
CA ARG A 114 12.77 12.69 -8.45
C ARG A 114 12.63 11.33 -7.79
N ALA A 115 13.63 10.48 -7.95
CA ALA A 115 13.75 9.31 -7.09
C ALA A 115 13.85 9.79 -5.63
N PRO A 116 13.24 9.07 -4.67
CA PRO A 116 13.52 9.34 -3.26
C PRO A 116 15.04 9.28 -3.09
N THR A 117 15.62 10.37 -2.60
CA THR A 117 17.02 10.36 -2.19
C THR A 117 17.15 9.23 -1.18
N ALA A 118 18.07 8.29 -1.39
CA ALA A 118 18.41 7.28 -0.39
C ALA A 118 18.60 8.04 0.93
N SER A 119 17.69 7.82 1.87
CA SER A 119 17.81 8.40 3.20
C SER A 119 19.20 8.01 3.70
N GLU A 120 19.97 8.95 4.24
CA GLU A 120 21.18 8.57 4.97
C GLU A 120 20.79 7.44 5.93
N PRO A 121 21.58 6.36 6.00
CA PRO A 121 21.23 5.22 6.82
C PRO A 121 21.04 5.69 8.25
N ALA A 122 19.92 5.31 8.86
CA ALA A 122 19.58 5.74 10.20
C ALA A 122 20.76 5.41 11.14
N ARG A 123 21.35 6.46 11.72
CA ARG A 123 22.47 6.34 12.66
C ARG A 123 21.92 6.16 14.07
N THR A 124 22.42 5.17 14.78
CA THR A 124 22.10 4.93 16.19
C THR A 124 23.33 5.27 17.02
N THR A 125 23.17 6.09 18.06
CA THR A 125 24.27 6.58 18.89
C THR A 125 24.06 6.22 20.36
N ALA A 126 25.14 5.83 21.04
CA ALA A 126 25.20 5.64 22.49
C ALA A 126 26.41 6.36 23.09
N HIS A 127 26.27 6.81 24.34
CA HIS A 127 27.37 7.39 25.12
C HIS A 127 27.80 6.38 26.18
N VAL A 128 29.08 6.03 26.20
CA VAL A 128 29.63 5.01 27.09
C VAL A 128 30.92 5.54 27.73
N GLY A 129 30.82 5.95 28.99
CA GLY A 129 31.91 6.65 29.68
C GLY A 129 32.30 7.94 28.95
N THR A 130 33.53 8.01 28.45
CA THR A 130 34.04 9.15 27.65
C THR A 130 33.79 8.99 26.15
N LEU A 131 33.35 7.82 25.70
CA LEU A 131 33.18 7.50 24.30
C LEU A 131 31.76 7.79 23.81
N THR A 132 31.65 8.30 22.58
CA THR A 132 30.40 8.30 21.80
C THR A 132 30.55 7.28 20.69
N LEU A 133 29.65 6.30 20.67
CA LEU A 133 29.60 5.22 19.71
C LEU A 133 28.42 5.46 18.78
N THR A 134 28.65 5.49 17.47
CA THR A 134 27.59 5.60 16.47
C THR A 134 27.71 4.46 15.49
N VAL A 135 26.61 3.80 15.16
CA VAL A 135 26.55 2.74 14.13
C VAL A 135 25.46 3.04 13.12
N TRP A 136 25.62 2.54 11.89
CA TRP A 136 24.57 2.55 10.88
C TRP A 136 24.68 1.30 10.01
N PRO A 137 23.55 0.79 9.48
CA PRO A 137 23.56 -0.37 8.59
C PRO A 137 24.48 -0.13 7.40
N ASP A 138 25.27 -1.15 7.07
CA ASP A 138 26.12 -1.17 5.89
C ASP A 138 25.79 -2.38 5.01
N GLU A 139 26.27 -2.37 3.76
CA GLU A 139 26.05 -3.46 2.82
C GLU A 139 26.55 -4.80 3.41
N PRO A 140 25.68 -5.82 3.56
CA PRO A 140 26.06 -7.13 4.07
C PRO A 140 27.18 -7.76 3.25
N MET A 141 28.03 -8.54 3.90
CA MET A 141 29.13 -9.24 3.23
C MET A 141 28.92 -10.75 3.32
N GLY A 142 28.45 -11.35 2.22
CA GLY A 142 28.02 -12.75 2.22
C GLY A 142 26.81 -12.95 3.12
N GLU A 143 26.89 -13.91 4.05
CA GLU A 143 25.82 -14.15 5.02
C GLU A 143 25.87 -13.22 6.23
N HIS A 144 26.95 -12.42 6.37
CA HIS A 144 27.17 -11.59 7.55
C HIS A 144 26.57 -10.21 7.42
N GLN A 145 25.78 -9.83 8.42
CA GLN A 145 25.31 -8.46 8.59
C GLN A 145 26.48 -7.57 8.98
N ARG A 146 26.56 -6.40 8.33
CA ARG A 146 27.67 -5.46 8.51
C ARG A 146 27.13 -4.10 8.92
N TYR A 147 27.80 -3.49 9.88
CA TYR A 147 27.56 -2.12 10.31
C TYR A 147 28.81 -1.30 10.08
N ALA A 148 28.60 -0.06 9.65
CA ALA A 148 29.62 0.96 9.74
C ALA A 148 29.50 1.64 11.10
N TYR A 149 30.62 2.10 11.63
CA TYR A 149 30.66 2.74 12.94
C TYR A 149 31.55 3.97 12.97
N ARG A 150 31.32 4.79 14.00
CA ARG A 150 32.17 5.89 14.42
C ARG A 150 32.35 5.82 15.94
N VAL A 151 33.60 5.96 16.38
CA VAL A 151 33.95 6.11 17.80
C VAL A 151 34.55 7.49 17.98
N GLU A 152 34.09 8.23 18.98
CA GLU A 152 34.63 9.54 19.34
C GLU A 152 34.94 9.59 20.84
N ASP A 153 36.09 10.12 21.22
CA ASP A 153 36.40 10.43 22.62
C ASP A 153 36.00 11.87 22.92
N SER A 154 35.00 12.06 23.78
CA SER A 154 34.52 13.39 24.19
C SER A 154 35.54 14.22 24.96
N ALA A 155 36.55 13.57 25.57
CA ALA A 155 37.60 14.27 26.32
C ALA A 155 38.70 14.85 25.42
N SER A 156 39.04 14.16 24.33
CA SER A 156 40.12 14.56 23.41
C SER A 156 39.62 15.14 22.08
N GLY A 157 38.38 14.82 21.68
CA GLY A 157 37.80 15.15 20.38
C GLY A 157 38.31 14.26 19.23
N GLU A 158 39.11 13.24 19.51
CA GLU A 158 39.57 12.29 18.49
C GLU A 158 38.44 11.37 18.05
N SER A 159 38.43 11.01 16.76
CA SER A 159 37.41 10.13 16.18
C SER A 159 38.00 9.16 15.15
N VAL A 160 37.38 7.99 15.03
CA VAL A 160 37.69 6.98 14.01
C VAL A 160 36.40 6.40 13.46
N GLU A 161 36.37 6.16 12.15
CA GLU A 161 35.29 5.45 11.47
C GLU A 161 35.79 4.12 10.90
N GLY A 162 34.94 3.10 10.93
CA GLY A 162 35.23 1.77 10.39
C GLY A 162 33.99 1.12 9.77
N ARG A 163 34.20 0.05 9.01
CA ARG A 163 33.14 -0.72 8.29
C ARG A 163 33.27 -2.22 8.49
N ASP A 164 34.05 -2.62 9.48
CA ASP A 164 34.46 -3.98 9.79
C ASP A 164 33.73 -4.56 11.01
N LEU A 165 32.62 -3.94 11.44
CA LEU A 165 31.75 -4.44 12.49
C LEU A 165 30.74 -5.45 11.92
N PHE A 166 30.92 -6.72 12.26
CA PHE A 166 30.04 -7.82 11.88
C PHE A 166 29.22 -8.29 13.07
N THR A 167 27.90 -8.38 12.88
CA THR A 167 26.95 -8.49 14.01
C THR A 167 26.16 -9.80 14.08
N GLY A 168 26.32 -10.65 13.06
CA GLY A 168 25.66 -11.95 12.98
C GLY A 168 25.57 -12.44 11.54
N ALA A 169 25.04 -13.66 11.37
CA ALA A 169 24.70 -14.22 10.06
C ALA A 169 23.17 -14.30 9.89
N GLY A 170 22.64 -14.02 8.70
CA GLY A 170 21.22 -14.15 8.40
C GLY A 170 20.44 -12.84 8.52
N ALA A 171 19.43 -12.79 9.39
CA ALA A 171 18.50 -11.65 9.50
C ALA A 171 19.19 -10.35 9.96
N PRO A 172 18.65 -9.16 9.61
CA PRO A 172 19.16 -7.88 10.08
C PRO A 172 19.24 -7.84 11.62
N VAL A 173 20.35 -7.32 12.13
CA VAL A 173 20.60 -7.23 13.57
C VAL A 173 20.15 -5.87 14.08
N ASP A 174 19.56 -5.82 15.27
CA ASP A 174 19.16 -4.55 15.89
C ASP A 174 20.39 -3.60 16.06
N PRO A 175 20.29 -2.29 15.73
CA PRO A 175 21.39 -1.35 15.89
C PRO A 175 21.91 -1.21 17.33
N GLY A 176 21.07 -1.42 18.34
CA GLY A 176 21.47 -1.48 19.74
C GLY A 176 22.37 -2.68 20.02
N ARG A 177 22.09 -3.83 19.42
CA ARG A 177 23.00 -4.99 19.46
C ARG A 177 24.32 -4.72 18.75
N ALA A 178 24.30 -4.05 17.59
CA ALA A 178 25.52 -3.64 16.89
C ALA A 178 26.40 -2.70 17.75
N LEU A 179 25.79 -1.76 18.47
CA LEU A 179 26.51 -0.89 19.43
C LEU A 179 27.16 -1.70 20.56
N ARG A 180 26.50 -2.73 21.07
CA ARG A 180 27.05 -3.60 22.12
C ARG A 180 28.22 -4.43 21.62
N GLU A 181 28.13 -4.99 20.41
CA GLU A 181 29.25 -5.71 19.80
C GLU A 181 30.44 -4.79 19.54
N LEU A 182 30.21 -3.54 19.11
CA LEU A 182 31.27 -2.53 19.04
C LEU A 182 31.90 -2.28 20.42
N ALA A 183 31.10 -2.20 21.48
CA ALA A 183 31.59 -2.04 22.84
C ALA A 183 32.43 -3.25 23.30
N VAL A 184 32.08 -4.48 22.90
CA VAL A 184 32.90 -5.69 23.17
C VAL A 184 34.29 -5.55 22.54
N TYR A 185 34.38 -5.15 21.27
CA TYR A 185 35.67 -4.97 20.60
C TYR A 185 36.50 -3.83 21.24
N LEU A 186 35.86 -2.74 21.65
CA LEU A 186 36.53 -1.64 22.36
C LEU A 186 37.03 -2.08 23.74
N SER A 187 36.25 -2.82 24.52
CA SER A 187 36.68 -3.40 25.80
C SER A 187 37.91 -4.29 25.62
N ALA A 188 37.90 -5.16 24.60
CA ALA A 188 39.03 -6.02 24.26
C ALA A 188 40.29 -5.24 23.88
N ALA A 189 40.13 -4.13 23.15
CA ALA A 189 41.23 -3.23 22.82
C ALA A 189 41.79 -2.50 24.05
N GLY A 190 40.92 -2.07 24.97
CA GLY A 190 41.30 -1.48 26.26
C GLY A 190 42.08 -2.47 27.14
N GLU A 191 41.63 -3.72 27.23
CA GLU A 191 42.32 -4.78 27.96
C GLU A 191 43.69 -5.09 27.36
N ALA A 192 43.76 -5.26 26.03
CA ALA A 192 45.04 -5.44 25.33
C ALA A 192 45.99 -4.26 25.57
N ARG A 193 45.46 -3.04 25.68
CA ARG A 193 46.25 -1.86 26.02
C ARG A 193 46.80 -1.91 27.44
N GLN A 194 45.98 -2.30 28.42
CA GLN A 194 46.42 -2.51 29.81
C GLN A 194 47.51 -3.58 29.88
N TYR A 195 47.31 -4.71 29.21
CA TYR A 195 48.27 -5.81 29.20
C TYR A 195 49.63 -5.38 28.63
N ALA A 196 49.64 -4.60 27.55
CA ALA A 196 50.88 -4.09 26.94
C ALA A 196 51.61 -3.07 27.85
N LEU A 197 50.88 -2.30 28.67
CA LEU A 197 51.47 -1.41 29.67
C LEU A 197 52.13 -2.20 30.81
N ASP A 198 51.47 -3.28 31.25
CA ASP A 198 51.97 -4.15 32.32
C ASP A 198 53.10 -5.07 31.84
N ASN A 199 53.17 -5.38 30.54
CA ASN A 199 54.13 -6.29 29.93
C ASN A 199 54.87 -5.65 28.74
N PRO A 200 55.85 -4.77 28.97
CA PRO A 200 56.56 -4.07 27.90
C PRO A 200 57.23 -5.03 26.91
N GLY A 201 56.99 -4.85 25.61
CA GLY A 201 57.57 -5.65 24.52
C GLY A 201 56.73 -6.86 24.09
N MET A 202 55.60 -7.13 24.77
CA MET A 202 54.63 -8.13 24.35
C MET A 202 53.54 -7.53 23.47
N HIS A 203 53.06 -8.31 22.50
CA HIS A 203 52.03 -7.91 21.54
C HIS A 203 50.77 -8.79 21.71
N PRO A 204 49.75 -8.35 22.47
CA PRO A 204 48.52 -9.12 22.65
C PRO A 204 47.68 -9.15 21.36
N GLU A 205 46.81 -10.15 21.25
CA GLU A 205 46.03 -10.45 20.04
C GLU A 205 45.11 -9.30 19.56
N ASN A 206 44.53 -8.55 20.49
CA ASN A 206 43.64 -7.43 20.20
C ASN A 206 44.37 -6.09 20.06
N GLN A 207 45.71 -6.10 20.03
CA GLN A 207 46.51 -4.91 19.80
C GLN A 207 46.36 -4.44 18.35
N GLY A 208 45.96 -3.18 18.17
CA GLY A 208 45.83 -2.57 16.84
C GLY A 208 44.46 -2.75 16.18
N LEU A 209 43.47 -3.35 16.88
CA LEU A 209 42.06 -3.33 16.43
C LEU A 209 41.55 -1.91 16.23
N PHE A 210 41.95 -1.00 17.13
CA PHE A 210 41.66 0.43 17.03
C PHE A 210 42.95 1.24 17.14
N PRO A 211 42.94 2.51 16.68
CA PRO A 211 44.03 3.45 16.94
C PRO A 211 44.38 3.52 18.43
N GLN A 212 45.65 3.81 18.74
CA GLN A 212 46.13 3.77 20.12
C GLN A 212 45.34 4.69 21.06
N TRP A 213 44.93 5.89 20.59
CA TRP A 213 44.11 6.81 21.39
C TRP A 213 42.76 6.20 21.76
N ALA A 214 42.14 5.43 20.86
CA ALA A 214 40.83 4.81 21.07
C ALA A 214 40.95 3.65 22.06
N ALA A 215 42.05 2.89 22.00
CA ALA A 215 42.35 1.86 23.00
C ALA A 215 42.67 2.48 24.38
N ASP A 216 43.38 3.61 24.42
CA ASP A 216 43.62 4.36 25.66
C ASP A 216 42.32 4.93 26.26
N ALA A 217 41.39 5.41 25.42
CA ALA A 217 40.08 5.90 25.84
C ALA A 217 39.17 4.74 26.30
N ALA A 218 39.18 3.61 25.59
CA ALA A 218 38.46 2.40 25.97
C ALA A 218 38.96 1.84 27.31
N LEU A 219 40.27 1.90 27.58
CA LEU A 219 40.82 1.54 28.89
C LEU A 219 40.30 2.45 30.02
N ARG A 220 40.17 3.77 29.78
CA ARG A 220 39.60 4.71 30.76
C ARG A 220 38.11 4.45 31.02
N SER A 221 37.38 3.99 30.01
CA SER A 221 35.95 3.70 30.06
C SER A 221 35.63 2.20 30.12
N TYR A 222 36.59 1.37 30.53
CA TYR A 222 36.50 -0.10 30.44
C TYR A 222 35.30 -0.67 31.21
N THR A 223 35.09 -0.19 32.44
CA THR A 223 33.95 -0.62 33.27
C THR A 223 32.64 -0.25 32.60
N ASP A 224 32.51 0.98 32.07
CA ASP A 224 31.28 1.44 31.40
C ASP A 224 31.01 0.64 30.12
N LEU A 225 32.05 0.34 29.33
CA LEU A 225 31.95 -0.46 28.11
C LEU A 225 31.54 -1.91 28.40
N THR A 226 32.10 -2.52 29.44
CA THR A 226 31.75 -3.89 29.84
C THR A 226 30.31 -3.96 30.31
N VAL A 227 29.89 -3.02 31.16
CA VAL A 227 28.52 -2.88 31.64
C VAL A 227 27.57 -2.68 30.46
N PHE A 228 27.88 -1.77 29.53
CA PHE A 228 27.06 -1.51 28.34
C PHE A 228 26.97 -2.71 27.39
N ALA A 229 28.05 -3.49 27.24
CA ALA A 229 28.07 -4.67 26.39
C ALA A 229 27.21 -5.81 26.97
N GLU A 230 27.20 -5.97 28.30
CA GLU A 230 26.48 -7.05 29.01
C GLU A 230 25.00 -6.72 29.24
N LEU A 231 24.67 -5.44 29.45
CA LEU A 231 23.29 -5.00 29.67
C LEU A 231 22.58 -4.84 28.34
N ASP A 232 21.65 -5.76 28.05
CA ASP A 232 20.60 -5.49 27.07
C ASP A 232 19.49 -4.67 27.76
N PRO A 233 19.37 -3.35 27.50
CA PRO A 233 18.27 -2.57 28.06
C PRO A 233 16.90 -3.15 27.69
N ALA A 234 16.78 -3.84 26.54
CA ALA A 234 15.56 -4.54 26.16
C ALA A 234 15.24 -5.75 27.08
N ALA A 235 16.26 -6.46 27.57
CA ALA A 235 16.06 -7.58 28.50
C ALA A 235 15.64 -7.11 29.90
N LEU A 236 16.13 -5.94 30.34
CA LEU A 236 15.71 -5.33 31.61
C LEU A 236 14.30 -4.74 31.55
N ASP A 237 13.90 -4.21 30.39
CA ASP A 237 12.53 -3.74 30.16
C ASP A 237 11.52 -4.91 30.04
N THR A 238 11.97 -6.09 29.58
CA THR A 238 11.08 -7.26 29.41
C THR A 238 10.64 -7.89 30.73
N GLU A 239 11.44 -7.78 31.81
CA GLU A 239 11.04 -8.28 33.15
C GLU A 239 10.26 -7.25 33.99
N GLN A 240 10.23 -5.97 33.61
CA GLN A 240 9.62 -4.89 34.42
C GLN A 240 8.59 -4.01 33.70
N ALA A 241 8.41 -4.14 32.39
CA ALA A 241 7.30 -3.50 31.70
C ALA A 241 5.99 -4.26 32.00
N PRO A 242 4.91 -3.60 32.49
CA PRO A 242 3.59 -4.19 32.34
C PRO A 242 3.40 -4.42 30.84
N HIS A 243 2.96 -5.63 30.45
CA HIS A 243 2.56 -5.94 29.07
C HIS A 243 1.68 -4.81 28.55
N SER A 244 2.29 -3.86 27.85
CA SER A 244 1.56 -2.87 27.09
C SER A 244 1.11 -3.67 25.89
N LYS A 245 -0.13 -4.16 25.96
CA LYS A 245 -0.83 -4.78 24.83
C LYS A 245 -0.47 -3.97 23.58
N PRO A 246 -0.11 -4.62 22.45
CA PRO A 246 -0.10 -3.90 21.18
C PRO A 246 -1.43 -3.17 21.06
N ALA A 247 -1.40 -1.89 20.68
CA ALA A 247 -2.62 -1.10 20.56
C ALA A 247 -3.62 -1.84 19.66
N PRO A 248 -4.92 -1.90 20.03
CA PRO A 248 -5.92 -2.58 19.21
C PRO A 248 -5.88 -2.00 17.79
N ARG A 249 -5.87 -2.89 16.79
CA ARG A 249 -5.98 -2.52 15.36
C ARG A 249 -7.44 -2.65 14.93
N TRP A 250 -7.85 -1.98 13.86
CA TRP A 250 -9.21 -2.08 13.34
C TRP A 250 -9.24 -2.97 12.10
N ILE A 251 -10.22 -3.85 12.00
CA ILE A 251 -10.57 -4.57 10.76
C ILE A 251 -11.86 -4.01 10.19
N SER A 252 -12.00 -3.98 8.86
CA SER A 252 -13.29 -3.69 8.24
C SER A 252 -14.24 -4.88 8.44
N VAL A 253 -15.41 -4.61 9.01
CA VAL A 253 -16.51 -5.57 9.08
C VAL A 253 -17.31 -5.51 7.79
N VAL A 254 -17.68 -4.28 7.39
CA VAL A 254 -18.45 -4.03 6.18
C VAL A 254 -18.18 -2.62 5.68
N PHE A 255 -18.17 -2.48 4.35
CA PHE A 255 -18.16 -1.20 3.64
C PHE A 255 -19.30 -1.22 2.63
N LEU A 256 -20.19 -0.24 2.72
CA LEU A 256 -21.33 -0.06 1.84
C LEU A 256 -21.16 1.26 1.07
N ASP A 257 -21.54 1.23 -0.20
CA ASP A 257 -21.65 2.42 -1.04
C ASP A 257 -22.97 2.45 -1.83
N GLY A 258 -23.29 3.60 -2.42
CA GLY A 258 -24.45 3.75 -3.28
C GLY A 258 -25.76 3.43 -2.55
N SER A 259 -26.63 2.64 -3.19
CA SER A 259 -27.97 2.35 -2.66
C SER A 259 -27.96 1.61 -1.32
N GLU A 260 -26.95 0.75 -1.07
CA GLU A 260 -26.83 0.02 0.20
C GLU A 260 -26.40 0.96 1.34
N ALA A 261 -25.53 1.93 1.03
CA ALA A 261 -25.18 2.98 1.98
C ALA A 261 -26.35 3.94 2.23
N ASP A 262 -27.15 4.26 1.21
CA ASP A 262 -28.29 5.18 1.33
C ASP A 262 -29.32 4.67 2.35
N GLU A 263 -29.60 3.36 2.38
CA GLU A 263 -30.49 2.75 3.37
C GLU A 263 -29.98 2.94 4.81
N VAL A 264 -28.68 2.76 5.01
CA VAL A 264 -28.05 2.92 6.33
C VAL A 264 -27.92 4.41 6.70
N LEU A 265 -27.67 5.30 5.75
CA LEU A 265 -27.66 6.74 5.98
C LEU A 265 -29.04 7.27 6.36
N ASP A 266 -30.10 6.72 5.77
CA ASP A 266 -31.48 6.99 6.16
C ASP A 266 -31.80 6.45 7.56
N LEU A 267 -31.29 5.26 7.91
CA LEU A 267 -31.37 4.72 9.27
C LEU A 267 -30.66 5.63 10.28
N ILE A 268 -29.45 6.10 9.98
CA ILE A 268 -28.71 7.05 10.83
C ILE A 268 -29.52 8.34 11.02
N ARG A 269 -30.17 8.85 9.97
CA ARG A 269 -30.99 10.07 10.06
C ARG A 269 -32.26 9.86 10.91
N ARG A 270 -32.85 8.68 10.86
CA ARG A 270 -34.12 8.36 11.53
C ARG A 270 -33.94 7.95 12.99
N GLU A 271 -32.94 7.13 13.27
CA GLU A 271 -32.79 6.39 14.53
C GLU A 271 -31.42 6.60 15.20
N GLY A 272 -30.49 7.27 14.54
CA GLY A 272 -29.17 7.60 15.07
C GLY A 272 -28.08 6.58 14.74
N THR A 273 -26.85 6.90 15.12
CA THR A 273 -25.66 6.11 14.79
C THR A 273 -25.60 4.78 15.52
N ASP A 274 -26.17 4.69 16.72
CA ASP A 274 -26.15 3.45 17.51
C ASP A 274 -27.00 2.36 16.85
N ALA A 275 -28.19 2.72 16.33
CA ALA A 275 -29.04 1.81 15.58
C ALA A 275 -28.37 1.33 14.27
N ALA A 276 -27.58 2.19 13.63
CA ALA A 276 -26.81 1.82 12.45
C ALA A 276 -25.64 0.88 12.77
N ILE A 277 -24.96 1.10 13.89
CA ILE A 277 -23.90 0.20 14.38
C ILE A 277 -24.50 -1.17 14.70
N ASP A 278 -25.62 -1.23 15.43
CA ASP A 278 -26.30 -2.49 15.76
C ASP A 278 -26.75 -3.25 14.50
N HIS A 279 -27.28 -2.53 13.50
CA HIS A 279 -27.66 -3.12 12.22
C HIS A 279 -26.45 -3.70 11.47
N LEU A 280 -25.36 -2.94 11.38
CA LEU A 280 -24.16 -3.34 10.66
C LEU A 280 -23.33 -4.41 11.40
N ALA A 281 -23.41 -4.46 12.73
CA ALA A 281 -22.79 -5.51 13.53
C ALA A 281 -23.36 -6.91 13.21
N GLY A 282 -24.57 -6.98 12.64
CA GLY A 282 -25.14 -8.23 12.12
C GLY A 282 -24.36 -8.85 10.95
N PHE A 283 -23.46 -8.10 10.31
CA PHE A 283 -22.55 -8.59 9.27
C PHE A 283 -21.20 -9.08 9.83
N ASP A 284 -20.99 -8.99 11.14
CA ASP A 284 -19.79 -9.49 11.78
C ASP A 284 -19.95 -10.95 12.23
N PHE A 285 -19.25 -11.86 11.53
CA PHE A 285 -19.25 -13.29 11.81
C PHE A 285 -18.04 -13.74 12.65
N GLY A 286 -17.41 -12.82 13.40
CA GLY A 286 -16.34 -13.16 14.35
C GLY A 286 -15.02 -13.44 13.65
N GLU A 287 -14.45 -14.64 13.85
CA GLU A 287 -13.16 -15.02 13.27
C GLU A 287 -13.18 -15.07 11.74
N GLU A 288 -14.30 -15.43 11.10
CA GLU A 288 -14.41 -15.46 9.64
C GLU A 288 -14.25 -14.06 9.04
N THR A 289 -14.89 -13.06 9.65
CA THR A 289 -14.75 -11.65 9.27
C THR A 289 -13.32 -11.16 9.53
N THR A 290 -12.69 -11.56 10.63
CA THR A 290 -11.29 -11.23 10.93
C THR A 290 -10.33 -11.81 9.89
N GLN A 291 -10.44 -13.10 9.59
CA GLN A 291 -9.57 -13.78 8.64
C GLN A 291 -9.74 -13.18 7.24
N SER A 292 -10.98 -12.95 6.81
CA SER A 292 -11.28 -12.31 5.52
C SER A 292 -10.70 -10.89 5.44
N ALA A 293 -10.82 -10.09 6.50
CA ALA A 293 -10.24 -8.75 6.54
C ALA A 293 -8.70 -8.79 6.51
N LEU A 294 -8.06 -9.75 7.17
CA LEU A 294 -6.60 -9.94 7.13
C LEU A 294 -6.13 -10.37 5.74
N GLU A 295 -6.81 -11.33 5.11
CA GLU A 295 -6.49 -11.83 3.77
C GLU A 295 -6.65 -10.75 2.69
N ASN A 296 -7.69 -9.93 2.80
CA ASN A 296 -7.95 -8.83 1.86
C ASN A 296 -7.23 -7.52 2.23
N GLY A 297 -6.51 -7.51 3.36
CA GLY A 297 -5.75 -6.35 3.84
C GLY A 297 -6.58 -5.19 4.38
N TYR A 298 -7.86 -5.40 4.70
CA TYR A 298 -8.73 -4.38 5.30
C TYR A 298 -8.48 -4.19 6.79
N VAL A 299 -7.21 -3.94 7.12
CA VAL A 299 -6.67 -3.76 8.46
C VAL A 299 -6.10 -2.35 8.56
N TYR A 300 -6.45 -1.66 9.63
CA TYR A 300 -6.12 -0.26 9.79
C TYR A 300 -5.51 0.00 11.17
N ASP A 301 -4.43 0.79 11.17
CA ASP A 301 -3.81 1.30 12.39
C ASP A 301 -4.64 2.45 13.02
N THR A 302 -5.55 3.05 12.25
CA THR A 302 -6.57 4.02 12.68
C THR A 302 -7.79 3.92 11.77
N PRO A 303 -9.04 4.09 12.25
CA PRO A 303 -10.22 4.05 11.39
C PRO A 303 -10.09 5.03 10.21
N PRO A 304 -10.25 4.56 8.96
CA PRO A 304 -10.09 5.41 7.78
C PRO A 304 -11.26 6.40 7.71
N ALA A 305 -10.98 7.67 8.00
CA ALA A 305 -11.96 8.76 7.92
C ALA A 305 -11.41 9.91 7.07
N GLY A 306 -12.13 10.27 6.01
CA GLY A 306 -11.87 11.47 5.23
C GLY A 306 -12.23 12.74 5.99
N LYS A 307 -11.77 13.92 5.51
CA LYS A 307 -12.03 15.23 6.15
C LYS A 307 -13.52 15.60 6.28
N LEU A 308 -14.38 14.97 5.48
CA LEU A 308 -15.82 15.21 5.46
C LEU A 308 -16.62 14.04 6.04
N ASP A 309 -15.93 13.01 6.52
CA ASP A 309 -16.55 11.82 7.07
C ASP A 309 -16.89 12.08 8.54
N SER A 310 -18.05 11.60 8.94
CA SER A 310 -18.49 11.59 10.33
C SER A 310 -18.16 10.25 10.96
N THR A 311 -17.80 10.25 12.24
CA THR A 311 -17.40 9.06 12.97
C THR A 311 -18.24 8.88 14.22
N ALA A 312 -18.64 7.65 14.52
CA ALA A 312 -19.29 7.28 15.77
C ALA A 312 -18.71 5.95 16.28
N THR A 313 -18.61 5.79 17.59
CA THR A 313 -18.02 4.59 18.21
C THR A 313 -18.99 4.05 19.24
N SER A 314 -19.22 2.74 19.21
CA SER A 314 -20.00 2.01 20.21
C SER A 314 -19.36 0.65 20.45
N GLU A 315 -19.12 0.32 21.72
CA GLU A 315 -18.40 -0.89 22.15
C GLU A 315 -17.06 -1.08 21.43
N VAL A 316 -16.89 -2.16 20.67
CA VAL A 316 -15.71 -2.49 19.88
C VAL A 316 -15.78 -1.96 18.45
N TYR A 317 -16.87 -1.30 18.07
CA TYR A 317 -17.13 -0.87 16.71
C TYR A 317 -16.93 0.62 16.51
N THR A 318 -16.34 0.98 15.36
CA THR A 318 -16.26 2.35 14.87
C THR A 318 -16.94 2.44 13.51
N LEU A 319 -17.97 3.29 13.44
CA LEU A 319 -18.68 3.66 12.23
C LEU A 319 -18.01 4.89 11.62
N THR A 320 -17.74 4.84 10.32
CA THR A 320 -17.35 6.00 9.50
C THR A 320 -18.36 6.16 8.38
N TYR A 321 -18.88 7.37 8.17
CA TYR A 321 -19.92 7.59 7.15
C TYR A 321 -19.86 8.97 6.54
N ASN A 322 -20.28 9.09 5.29
CA ASN A 322 -20.36 10.37 4.60
C ASN A 322 -21.67 10.46 3.81
N PRO A 323 -22.63 11.26 4.29
CA PRO A 323 -23.91 11.43 3.61
C PRO A 323 -23.80 12.11 2.23
N PHE A 324 -22.72 12.83 1.95
CA PHE A 324 -22.52 13.53 0.67
C PHE A 324 -21.87 12.63 -0.38
N MET A 325 -21.03 11.70 0.07
CA MET A 325 -20.35 10.74 -0.82
C MET A 325 -21.07 9.39 -0.90
N GLY A 326 -22.08 9.15 -0.06
CA GLY A 326 -22.92 7.96 -0.11
C GLY A 326 -22.16 6.70 0.31
N HIS A 327 -21.35 6.77 1.37
CA HIS A 327 -20.63 5.61 1.91
C HIS A 327 -20.78 5.47 3.42
N VAL A 328 -20.78 4.22 3.87
CA VAL A 328 -20.80 3.84 5.29
C VAL A 328 -19.86 2.65 5.51
N SER A 329 -19.03 2.69 6.54
CA SER A 329 -18.17 1.58 6.92
C SER A 329 -18.21 1.32 8.42
N LEU A 330 -18.38 0.05 8.78
CA LEU A 330 -18.22 -0.42 10.14
C LEU A 330 -16.87 -1.11 10.28
N LEU A 331 -16.13 -0.72 11.31
CA LEU A 331 -14.86 -1.32 11.70
C LEU A 331 -14.97 -1.91 13.09
N ARG A 332 -14.26 -3.02 13.35
CA ARG A 332 -14.15 -3.63 14.68
C ARG A 332 -12.70 -3.60 15.17
N GLU A 333 -12.52 -3.25 16.44
CA GLU A 333 -11.24 -3.43 17.15
C GLU A 333 -10.91 -4.93 17.28
N TYR A 334 -9.72 -5.33 16.87
CA TYR A 334 -9.20 -6.68 17.06
C TYR A 334 -7.83 -6.62 17.73
N ASP A 335 -7.64 -7.48 18.73
CA ASP A 335 -6.35 -7.67 19.38
C ASP A 335 -5.45 -8.49 18.44
N VAL A 336 -4.24 -8.00 18.18
CA VAL A 336 -3.23 -8.75 17.44
C VAL A 336 -2.48 -9.61 18.43
N ASP A 337 -2.53 -10.94 18.29
CA ASP A 337 -1.61 -11.82 19.00
C ASP A 337 -0.19 -11.51 18.49
N PRO A 338 0.79 -11.11 19.33
CA PRO A 338 2.07 -10.52 18.91
C PRO A 338 3.02 -11.45 18.11
N VAL A 339 2.54 -12.60 17.65
CA VAL A 339 3.30 -13.59 16.87
C VAL A 339 3.20 -13.36 15.35
N LEU A 340 2.24 -12.57 14.86
CA LEU A 340 2.17 -12.19 13.45
C LEU A 340 3.21 -11.10 13.14
N THR A 341 4.20 -11.48 12.33
CA THR A 341 5.37 -10.64 12.03
C THR A 341 5.00 -9.44 11.15
N ASP A 342 5.72 -8.33 11.31
CA ASP A 342 5.53 -7.10 10.52
C ASP A 342 5.57 -7.32 8.98
N THR A 343 6.14 -8.46 8.56
CA THR A 343 6.20 -8.90 7.15
C THR A 343 4.84 -9.30 6.59
N GLU A 344 3.99 -9.94 7.40
CA GLU A 344 2.63 -10.36 7.00
C GLU A 344 1.68 -9.14 6.95
N LEU A 345 1.87 -8.19 7.87
CA LEU A 345 1.12 -6.93 7.90
C LEU A 345 1.52 -5.99 6.75
N ALA A 346 2.80 -5.98 6.36
CA ALA A 346 3.28 -5.21 5.21
C ALA A 346 2.78 -5.80 3.87
N ALA A 347 2.64 -7.12 3.77
CA ALA A 347 2.04 -7.78 2.61
C ALA A 347 0.54 -7.43 2.45
N ALA A 348 -0.20 -7.40 3.55
CA ALA A 348 -1.61 -6.98 3.60
C ALA A 348 -1.81 -5.49 3.20
N LYS A 349 -0.92 -4.60 3.65
CA LYS A 349 -0.93 -3.16 3.30
C LYS A 349 -0.73 -2.89 1.81
N ASN A 350 0.02 -3.74 1.10
CA ASN A 350 0.25 -3.59 -0.34
C ASN A 350 -0.96 -4.04 -1.19
N LEU A 351 -1.81 -4.94 -0.70
CA LEU A 351 -3.07 -5.32 -1.35
C LEU A 351 -4.19 -4.29 -1.12
N ALA A 352 -4.24 -3.64 0.05
CA ALA A 352 -5.29 -2.67 0.39
C ALA A 352 -5.17 -1.30 -0.30
N THR A 353 -4.03 -1.00 -0.92
CA THR A 353 -3.87 0.23 -1.73
C THR A 353 -4.59 0.10 -3.08
N GLU A 354 -4.94 -1.13 -3.49
CA GLU A 354 -5.86 -1.40 -4.61
C GLU A 354 -7.29 -1.52 -4.08
N ARG A 355 -8.01 -0.40 -4.00
CA ARG A 355 -9.47 -0.41 -3.78
C ARG A 355 -10.14 -1.27 -4.86
N PRO A 356 -10.92 -2.32 -4.52
CA PRO A 356 -11.77 -2.97 -5.51
C PRO A 356 -12.93 -2.02 -5.79
N ASN A 357 -12.82 -1.28 -6.90
CA ASN A 357 -13.93 -0.50 -7.43
C ASN A 357 -14.93 -1.50 -8.05
N GLY A 358 -15.85 -2.00 -7.24
CA GLY A 358 -16.97 -2.86 -7.63
C GLY A 358 -18.04 -2.08 -8.39
N ARG A 359 -17.73 -1.53 -9.56
CA ARG A 359 -18.76 -1.23 -10.57
C ARG A 359 -18.80 -2.38 -11.57
N GLN A 360 -19.56 -3.42 -11.23
CA GLN A 360 -20.16 -4.27 -12.25
C GLN A 360 -21.46 -3.62 -12.70
N ASP A 361 -21.49 -3.16 -13.94
CA ASP A 361 -22.73 -3.00 -14.69
C ASP A 361 -23.46 -4.34 -14.76
N ARG A 362 -24.69 -4.41 -14.25
CA ARG A 362 -25.79 -5.14 -14.90
C ARG A 362 -27.13 -4.48 -14.62
N ALA A 363 -27.68 -3.86 -15.67
CA ALA A 363 -29.12 -3.81 -15.86
C ALA A 363 -29.61 -5.23 -16.22
N GLY A 364 -30.61 -5.73 -15.49
CA GLY A 364 -31.51 -6.81 -15.92
C GLY A 364 -31.14 -8.22 -15.46
N GLY A 365 -31.73 -8.66 -14.34
CA GLY A 365 -31.81 -10.07 -13.95
C GLY A 365 -32.02 -10.24 -12.45
N ASP A 366 -33.29 -10.27 -12.02
CA ASP A 366 -33.70 -10.71 -10.68
C ASP A 366 -32.97 -12.02 -10.32
N THR A 367 -32.01 -11.92 -9.42
CA THR A 367 -31.41 -13.08 -8.76
C THR A 367 -31.70 -12.94 -7.29
N ASP A 368 -32.87 -13.43 -6.91
CA ASP A 368 -33.40 -13.36 -5.55
C ASP A 368 -32.63 -14.36 -4.67
N TRP A 369 -31.66 -13.84 -3.92
CA TRP A 369 -30.74 -14.61 -3.06
C TRP A 369 -31.46 -15.24 -1.84
N PHE A 370 -32.72 -14.87 -1.57
CA PHE A 370 -33.49 -15.29 -0.39
C PHE A 370 -34.57 -16.36 -0.67
N ALA A 371 -34.42 -17.21 -1.69
CA ALA A 371 -35.33 -18.34 -1.87
C ALA A 371 -34.98 -19.52 -0.92
N ARG A 372 -35.84 -19.77 0.08
CA ARG A 372 -35.80 -20.97 0.94
C ARG A 372 -35.84 -22.26 0.10
N PRO A 373 -35.10 -23.34 0.47
CA PRO A 373 -35.27 -24.63 -0.19
C PRO A 373 -36.63 -25.24 0.17
N GLN A 374 -37.43 -25.61 -0.84
CA GLN A 374 -38.56 -26.50 -0.63
C GLN A 374 -38.03 -27.91 -0.31
N ALA A 375 -38.51 -28.49 0.79
CA ALA A 375 -38.28 -29.88 1.12
C ALA A 375 -39.02 -30.78 0.10
N SER A 376 -38.30 -31.33 -0.87
CA SER A 376 -38.79 -32.42 -1.71
C SER A 376 -38.30 -33.75 -1.15
N SER A 377 -39.26 -34.49 -0.58
CA SER A 377 -39.17 -35.90 -0.24
C SER A 377 -38.81 -36.74 -1.46
N THR A 378 -37.95 -37.74 -1.30
CA THR A 378 -37.81 -38.82 -2.30
C THR A 378 -37.50 -40.14 -1.58
N PRO A 379 -38.13 -41.25 -2.01
CA PRO A 379 -38.20 -42.47 -1.21
C PRO A 379 -36.97 -43.37 -1.36
N SER A 380 -36.84 -44.23 -0.35
CA SER A 380 -35.94 -45.38 -0.23
C SER A 380 -35.98 -46.40 -1.38
N ARG A 381 -34.79 -46.90 -1.77
CA ARG A 381 -34.41 -48.23 -2.32
C ARG A 381 -32.96 -48.09 -2.85
N GLY A 382 -31.93 -48.90 -2.60
CA GLY A 382 -31.71 -50.17 -1.92
C GLY A 382 -30.58 -50.94 -2.65
N LEU A 383 -29.61 -51.50 -1.91
CA LEU A 383 -28.64 -52.59 -2.24
C LEU A 383 -27.64 -52.38 -3.40
N ALA A 384 -26.42 -52.94 -3.48
CA ALA A 384 -25.57 -53.89 -2.73
C ALA A 384 -24.10 -53.54 -3.16
N LEU A 385 -23.00 -53.90 -2.50
CA LEU A 385 -22.50 -55.21 -2.02
C LEU A 385 -21.66 -55.02 -0.76
#